data_AF-A0A961Z0W4-F1
#
_entry.id   AF-A0A961Z0W4-F1
#
_cell.length_a   1.000
_cell.length_b   1.000
_cell.length_c   1.000
_cell.angle_alpha   90.00
_cell.angle_beta   90.00
_cell.angle_gamma   90.00
#
_symmetry.space_group_name_H-M   'P 1'
#
loop_
_entity.id
_entity.type
_entity.pdbx_description
1 polymer ?
#
loop_
_entity_poly.entity_id
_entity_poly.type
_entity_poly.pdbx_seq_one_letter_code
_entity_poly.pdbx_strand_id
1 'polypeptide(L)' 'MSARGLTILLAAVAVLLMLSYGVRTYLAHMRCDGLGMVYEAGKGCVEPSRGPAIILERGIKRG' A
#
# COMPACT_ATOMS: atom_id res chain seq x y z
N MET A 1 -11.43 -15.45 -30.46
CA MET A 1 -11.59 -14.34 -29.49
C MET A 1 -11.41 -13.01 -30.22
N SER A 2 -12.31 -12.04 -30.03
CA SER A 2 -12.16 -10.70 -30.63
C SER A 2 -11.09 -9.89 -29.89
N ALA A 3 -10.32 -9.07 -30.61
CA ALA A 3 -9.25 -8.22 -30.04
C ALA A 3 -9.76 -7.33 -28.89
N ARG A 4 -11.02 -6.89 -28.96
CA ARG A 4 -11.68 -6.11 -27.89
C ARG A 4 -11.89 -6.92 -26.60
N GLY A 5 -12.17 -8.23 -26.73
CA GLY A 5 -12.30 -9.11 -25.57
C GLY A 5 -10.98 -9.31 -24.86
N LEU A 6 -9.87 -9.43 -25.61
CA LEU A 6 -8.53 -9.60 -25.06
C LEU A 6 -8.09 -8.36 -24.26
N THR A 7 -8.33 -7.15 -24.79
CA THR A 7 -7.94 -5.90 -24.12
C THR A 7 -8.71 -5.67 -22.84
N ILE A 8 -10.01 -5.97 -22.81
CA ILE A 8 -10.84 -5.89 -21.59
C ILE A 8 -10.32 -6.86 -20.53
N LEU A 9 -9.97 -8.08 -20.94
CA LEU A 9 -9.48 -9.11 -20.02
C LEU A 9 -8.13 -8.73 -19.43
N LEU A 10 -7.21 -8.21 -20.25
CA LEU A 10 -5.92 -7.68 -19.78
C LEU A 10 -6.08 -6.48 -18.85
N ALA A 11 -6.98 -5.55 -19.17
CA ALA A 11 -7.26 -4.40 -18.31
C ALA A 11 -7.84 -4.84 -16.95
N ALA A 12 -8.77 -5.80 -16.96
CA ALA A 12 -9.33 -6.35 -15.72
C ALA A 12 -8.26 -7.02 -14.86
N VAL A 13 -7.38 -7.82 -15.47
CA VAL A 13 -6.25 -8.44 -14.75
C VAL A 13 -5.29 -7.39 -14.19
N ALA A 14 -4.96 -6.35 -14.96
CA ALA A 14 -4.09 -5.27 -14.49
C ALA A 14 -4.69 -4.52 -13.29
N VAL A 15 -6.00 -4.24 -13.32
CA VAL A 15 -6.72 -3.60 -12.20
C VAL A 15 -6.71 -4.50 -10.97
N LEU A 16 -6.96 -5.80 -11.13
CA LEU A 16 -6.91 -6.75 -10.01
C LEU A 16 -5.50 -6.85 -9.39
N LEU A 17 -4.46 -6.83 -10.21
CA LEU A 17 -3.07 -6.82 -9.74
C LEU A 17 -2.73 -5.53 -8.99
N MET A 18 -3.16 -4.37 -9.49
CA MET A 18 -2.99 -3.07 -8.82
C MET A 18 -3.68 -3.05 -7.46
N LEU A 19 -4.93 -3.51 -7.39
CA LEU A 19 -5.68 -3.61 -6.13
C LEU A 19 -5.00 -4.57 -5.15
N SER A 20 -4.58 -5.74 -5.63
CA SER A 20 -3.88 -6.73 -4.81
C SER A 20 -2.57 -6.17 -4.24
N TYR A 21 -1.81 -5.42 -5.05
CA TYR A 21 -0.59 -4.77 -4.61
C TYR A 21 -0.87 -3.69 -3.55
N GLY A 22 -1.84 -2.82 -3.79
CA GLY A 22 -2.22 -1.76 -2.83
C GLY A 22 -2.71 -2.31 -1.50
N VAL A 23 -3.49 -3.40 -1.51
CA VAL A 23 -3.94 -4.06 -0.27
C VAL A 23 -2.76 -4.65 0.51
N ARG A 24 -1.80 -5.28 -0.18
CA ARG A 24 -0.61 -5.86 0.47
C ARG A 24 0.26 -4.79 1.10
N THR A 25 0.53 -3.69 0.40
CA THR A 25 1.34 -2.60 0.94
C THR A 25 0.65 -1.90 2.10
N TYR A 26 -0.66 -1.70 2.02
CA TYR A 26 -1.45 -1.13 3.12
C TYR A 26 -1.45 -2.01 4.38
N LEU A 27 -1.64 -3.32 4.21
CA LEU A 27 -1.53 -4.27 5.33
C LEU A 27 -0.13 -4.26 5.96
N ALA A 28 0.91 -4.16 5.13
CA ALA A 28 2.27 -4.07 5.62
C ALA A 28 2.52 -2.78 6.41
N HIS A 29 1.98 -1.65 5.96
CA HIS A 29 2.01 -0.38 6.71
C HIS A 29 1.32 -0.53 8.06
N MET A 30 0.10 -1.07 8.10
CA MET A 30 -0.63 -1.24 9.38
C MET A 30 0.11 -2.16 10.36
N ARG A 31 0.77 -3.21 9.86
CA ARG A 31 1.57 -4.10 10.71
C ARG A 31 2.82 -3.41 11.25
N CYS A 32 3.56 -2.67 10.43
CA CYS A 32 4.74 -1.95 10.91
C CYS A 32 4.34 -0.85 11.91
N ASP A 33 3.25 -0.13 11.63
CA ASP A 33 2.71 0.92 12.50
C ASP A 33 2.29 0.37 13.88
N GLY A 34 1.64 -0.81 13.92
CA GLY A 34 1.32 -1.49 15.17
C GLY A 34 2.54 -1.95 15.99
N LEU A 35 3.72 -1.98 15.39
CA LEU A 35 5.00 -2.28 16.04
C LEU A 35 5.83 -1.01 16.32
N GLY A 36 5.29 0.19 16.05
CA GLY A 36 6.01 1.46 16.18
C GLY A 36 7.08 1.68 15.09
N MET A 37 7.00 0.93 13.99
CA MET A 37 7.93 0.97 12.86
C MET A 37 7.30 1.60 11.61
N VAL A 38 8.13 2.02 10.65
CA VAL A 38 7.67 2.52 9.35
C VAL A 38 7.88 1.46 8.28
N TYR A 39 6.89 1.24 7.41
CA TYR A 39 7.09 0.36 6.25
C TYR A 39 7.82 1.12 5.13
N GLU A 40 8.97 0.61 4.71
CA GLU A 40 9.71 1.11 3.55
C GLU A 40 9.72 0.04 2.45
N ALA A 41 9.24 0.38 1.25
CA ALA A 41 9.16 -0.55 0.14
C ALA A 41 10.57 -1.08 -0.21
N GLY A 42 10.71 -2.41 -0.25
CA GLY A 42 12.00 -3.08 -0.50
C GLY A 42 12.87 -3.33 0.75
N LYS A 43 12.61 -2.64 1.87
CA LYS A 43 13.32 -2.87 3.14
C LYS A 43 12.45 -3.50 4.24
N GLY A 44 11.13 -3.44 4.11
CA GLY A 44 10.19 -3.98 5.10
C GLY A 44 9.90 -2.98 6.22
N CYS A 45 9.71 -3.46 7.45
CA CYS A 45 9.55 -2.56 8.59
C CYS A 45 10.92 -2.06 9.04
N VAL A 46 11.11 -0.74 9.03
CA VAL A 46 12.32 -0.07 9.49
C VAL A 46 12.02 0.76 10.73
N GLU A 47 12.98 0.81 11.65
CA GLU A 47 12.89 1.65 12.84
C GLU A 47 12.86 3.13 12.41
N PRO A 48 11.88 3.94 12.86
CA PRO A 48 11.89 5.36 12.60
C PRO A 48 13.14 5.97 13.22
N SER A 49 14.11 6.35 12.38
CA SER A 49 15.27 7.12 12.82
C SER A 49 14.75 8.38 13.51
N ARG A 50 15.28 8.73 14.69
CA ARG A 50 14.91 9.89 15.53
C ARG A 50 15.18 11.25 14.86
N GLY A 51 14.74 11.45 13.63
CA GLY A 51 14.47 12.75 12.99
C GLY A 51 12.98 13.06 13.12
N PRO A 52 12.55 14.33 12.93
CA PRO A 52 11.22 14.78 13.32
C PRO A 52 10.20 13.83 12.72
N ALA A 53 9.40 13.23 13.60
CA ALA A 53 8.32 12.35 13.23
C ALA A 53 7.57 13.02 12.08
N ILE A 54 7.71 12.46 10.87
CA ILE A 54 6.76 12.73 9.81
C ILE A 54 5.51 12.02 10.32
N ILE A 55 4.79 12.74 11.18
CA ILE A 55 3.40 12.50 11.51
C ILE A 55 2.75 12.58 10.13
N LEU A 56 2.67 11.43 9.47
CA LEU A 56 1.60 11.17 8.53
C LEU A 56 0.37 11.37 9.41
N GLU A 57 -0.16 12.58 9.38
CA GLU A 57 -1.49 12.95 9.87
C GLU A 57 -2.47 12.02 9.16
N ARG A 58 -2.56 10.79 9.65
CA ARG A 58 -3.65 9.88 9.36
C ARG A 58 -4.82 10.59 10.02
N GLY A 59 -5.57 11.33 9.21
CA GLY A 59 -6.65 12.21 9.62
C GLY A 59 -7.63 11.52 10.57
N ILE A 60 -7.33 11.59 11.86
CA ILE A 60 -8.28 11.49 12.95
C ILE A 60 -8.98 12.85 12.98
N LYS A 61 -9.71 13.17 11.91
CA LYS A 61 -10.92 14.01 11.98
C LYS A 61 -12.09 13.04 12.05
N ARG A 62 -12.20 12.34 13.18
CA ARG A 62 -13.48 11.85 13.70
C ARG A 62 -13.86 12.81 14.82
N GLY A 63 -14.36 13.97 14.41
CA GLY A 63 -15.31 14.76 15.19
C GLY A 63 -16.69 14.49 14.61
#